data_AF-A0A072PW69-F1
#
_entry.id   AF-A0A072PW69-F1
#
_cell.length_a   1.000
_cell.length_b   1.000
_cell.length_c   1.000
_cell.angle_alpha   90.00
_cell.angle_beta   90.00
_cell.angle_gamma   90.00
#
_symmetry.space_group_name_H-M   'P 1'
#
loop_
_entity.id
_entity.type
_entity.pdbx_description
1 polymer ?
#
loop_
_entity_poly.entity_id
_entity_poly.type
_entity_poly.pdbx_seq_one_letter_code
_entity_poly.pdbx_strand_id
1 'polypeptide(L)'
;MGEPNATANAPLESFSKNTAEHLDTADHLSRFRNEFYIPTLADLKRPTLAKASDELLSRPATYLCGNSLGLQPKRTANLINVFLTQWRTKAVTGHFVEHSDSPLRPFLDVDDHAARLMAPVVGALEAEVAVMGSLTANLHILMSSFYRPSKKGEGRYKILLEGKAFPSDHVETPPRLFLR
;
A
#
# COMPACT_ATOMS: atom_id res chain seq x y z
N MET A 1 24.62 50.31 21.01
CA MET A 1 24.86 49.69 19.68
C MET A 1 25.22 48.24 19.95
N GLY A 2 24.26 47.33 19.81
CA GLY A 2 24.50 45.89 19.90
C GLY A 2 24.47 45.32 18.49
N GLU A 3 25.52 44.62 18.10
CA GLU A 3 25.62 43.98 16.79
C GLU A 3 24.46 42.98 16.57
N PRO A 4 23.86 42.95 15.37
CA PRO A 4 22.91 41.90 15.03
C PRO A 4 23.65 40.57 14.88
N ASN A 5 23.19 39.60 15.67
CA ASN A 5 23.70 38.23 15.77
C ASN A 5 23.69 37.54 14.39
N ALA A 6 24.86 37.46 13.76
CA ALA A 6 25.07 36.86 12.45
C ALA A 6 25.19 35.33 12.55
N THR A 7 24.08 34.62 12.82
CA THR A 7 24.04 33.14 12.80
C THR A 7 22.79 32.57 12.13
N ALA A 8 22.13 33.32 11.26
CA ALA A 8 20.91 32.85 10.58
C ALA A 8 21.15 32.02 9.29
N ASN A 9 22.38 31.91 8.78
CA ASN A 9 22.65 31.27 7.47
C ASN A 9 24.00 30.52 7.43
N ALA A 10 24.26 29.63 8.38
CA ALA A 10 25.29 28.60 8.16
C ALA A 10 24.71 27.53 7.22
N PRO A 11 25.40 27.12 6.13
CA PRO A 11 24.94 26.02 5.29
C PRO A 11 24.79 24.77 6.16
N LEU A 12 23.62 24.15 6.14
CA LEU A 12 23.37 22.88 6.84
C LEU A 12 24.38 21.85 6.33
N GLU A 13 25.21 21.32 7.22
CA GLU A 13 26.11 20.21 6.87
C GLU A 13 25.27 19.02 6.38
N SER A 14 25.61 18.47 5.22
CA SER A 14 24.74 17.54 4.48
C SER A 14 24.49 16.19 5.18
N PHE A 15 25.20 15.88 6.27
CA PHE A 15 25.09 14.61 6.99
C PHE A 15 25.02 14.79 8.52
N SER A 16 24.31 15.83 9.00
CA SER A 16 24.12 16.07 10.43
C SER A 16 22.73 15.67 10.93
N LYS A 17 22.61 15.36 12.23
CA LYS A 17 21.31 15.14 12.90
C LYS A 17 20.40 16.37 12.78
N ASN A 18 20.97 17.56 12.91
CA ASN A 18 20.25 18.83 12.80
C ASN A 18 19.61 19.00 11.41
N THR A 19 20.33 18.60 10.36
CA THR A 19 19.82 18.61 8.98
C THR A 19 18.62 17.67 8.84
N ALA A 20 18.66 16.47 9.41
CA ALA A 20 17.53 15.54 9.39
C ALA A 20 16.31 16.10 10.15
N GLU A 21 16.51 16.66 11.35
CA GLU A 21 15.43 17.27 12.15
C GLU A 21 14.80 18.48 11.44
N HIS A 22 15.60 19.27 10.73
CA HIS A 22 15.11 20.37 9.90
C HIS A 22 14.24 19.86 8.74
N LEU A 23 14.67 18.81 8.05
CA LEU A 23 13.90 18.19 6.96
C LEU A 23 12.59 17.58 7.47
N ASP A 24 12.60 16.91 8.63
CA ASP A 24 11.39 16.38 9.26
C ASP A 24 10.40 17.49 9.61
N THR A 25 10.89 18.66 10.05
CA THR A 25 10.03 19.82 10.39
C THR A 25 9.46 20.49 9.14
N ALA A 26 10.22 20.50 8.04
CA ALA A 26 9.79 21.07 6.76
C ALA A 26 8.86 20.14 5.96
N ASP A 27 8.74 18.86 6.34
CA ASP A 27 7.90 17.90 5.63
C ASP A 27 6.40 18.15 5.86
N HIS A 28 5.72 18.65 4.81
CA HIS A 28 4.27 18.86 4.80
C HIS A 28 3.45 17.56 4.90
N LEU A 29 4.06 16.39 4.67
CA LEU A 29 3.42 15.07 4.78
C LEU A 29 3.61 14.44 6.17
N SER A 30 4.43 15.02 7.05
CA SER A 30 4.77 14.49 8.38
C SER A 30 3.55 14.08 9.21
N ARG A 31 2.43 14.81 9.08
CA ARG A 31 1.15 14.50 9.74
C ARG A 31 0.63 13.09 9.45
N PHE A 32 0.86 12.53 8.26
CA PHE A 32 0.38 11.21 7.89
C PHE A 32 1.04 10.10 8.69
N ARG A 33 2.23 10.33 9.26
CA ARG A 33 2.87 9.37 10.17
C ARG A 33 1.95 8.97 11.33
N ASN A 34 1.11 9.89 11.80
CA ASN A 34 0.18 9.66 12.89
C ASN A 34 -1.03 8.80 12.49
N GLU A 35 -1.24 8.52 11.21
CA GLU A 35 -2.33 7.68 10.69
C GLU A 35 -1.99 6.18 10.71
N PHE A 36 -0.77 5.80 11.11
CA PHE A 36 -0.30 4.41 11.10
C PHE A 36 0.07 3.89 12.49
N TYR A 37 -0.07 2.59 12.68
CA TYR A 37 0.53 1.90 13.83
C TYR A 37 1.99 1.56 13.52
N ILE A 38 2.92 2.27 14.16
CA ILE A 38 4.36 2.01 14.07
C ILE A 38 4.75 1.16 15.28
N PRO A 39 5.22 -0.09 15.10
CA PRO A 39 5.60 -0.94 16.23
C PRO A 39 6.82 -0.36 16.95
N THR A 40 6.89 -0.55 18.27
CA THR A 40 8.12 -0.28 19.03
C THR A 40 9.10 -1.43 18.90
N LEU A 41 10.37 -1.20 19.28
CA LEU A 41 11.35 -2.29 19.34
C LEU A 41 10.98 -3.38 20.34
N ALA A 42 10.19 -3.06 21.37
CA ALA A 42 9.73 -4.05 22.35
C ALA A 42 8.61 -4.91 21.74
N ASP A 43 7.67 -4.30 21.01
CA ASP A 43 6.60 -5.02 20.31
C ASP A 43 7.17 -6.08 19.35
N LEU A 44 8.21 -5.74 18.59
CA LEU A 44 8.82 -6.67 17.63
C LEU A 44 9.56 -7.83 18.28
N LYS A 45 10.02 -7.69 19.53
CA LYS A 45 10.73 -8.75 20.26
C LYS A 45 9.79 -9.61 21.09
N ARG A 46 8.62 -9.08 21.44
CA ARG A 46 7.66 -9.75 22.31
C ARG A 46 7.01 -10.92 21.58
N PRO A 47 6.91 -12.11 22.21
CA PRO A 47 6.26 -13.26 21.58
C PRO A 47 4.72 -13.20 21.64
N THR A 48 4.17 -12.34 22.50
CA THR A 48 2.72 -12.17 22.72
C THR A 48 2.20 -10.88 22.09
N LEU A 49 0.94 -10.93 21.61
CA LEU A 49 0.26 -9.73 21.11
C LEU A 49 -0.08 -8.75 22.25
N ALA A 50 -0.52 -9.29 23.39
CA ALA A 50 -0.83 -8.50 24.57
C ALA A 50 0.44 -7.87 25.16
N LYS A 51 0.35 -6.57 25.43
CA LYS A 51 1.38 -5.81 26.15
C LYS A 51 1.25 -6.10 27.65
N ALA A 52 2.38 -6.37 28.31
CA ALA A 52 2.37 -6.53 29.77
C ALA A 52 2.16 -5.17 30.46
N SER A 53 1.49 -5.16 31.61
CA SER A 53 1.18 -3.92 32.34
C SER A 53 2.42 -3.18 32.84
N ASP A 54 3.51 -3.90 33.05
CA ASP A 54 4.82 -3.43 33.54
C ASP A 54 5.85 -3.20 32.42
N GLU A 55 5.44 -3.33 31.15
CA GLU A 55 6.36 -3.17 30.03
C GLU A 55 6.83 -1.71 29.88
N LEU A 56 8.14 -1.50 30.02
CA LEU A 56 8.79 -0.20 29.91
C LEU A 56 8.52 0.48 28.56
N LEU A 57 8.54 1.82 28.57
CA LEU A 57 8.44 2.63 27.36
C LEU A 57 9.58 2.27 26.39
N SER A 58 9.22 1.97 25.15
CA SER A 58 10.15 1.61 24.08
C SER A 58 9.99 2.55 22.90
N ARG A 59 11.10 2.84 22.22
CA ARG A 59 11.07 3.73 21.05
C ARG A 59 10.42 3.04 19.84
N PRO A 60 9.79 3.80 18.94
CA PRO A 60 9.36 3.29 17.65
C PRO A 60 10.51 2.61 16.88
N ALA A 61 10.17 1.55 16.16
CA ALA A 61 11.10 0.89 15.26
C ALA A 61 11.36 1.75 14.02
N THR A 62 12.58 1.66 13.50
CA THR A 62 12.92 2.19 12.17
C THR A 62 12.48 1.16 11.13
N TYR A 63 11.23 1.26 10.68
CA TYR A 63 10.61 0.28 9.80
C TYR A 63 10.86 0.61 8.32
N LEU A 64 11.84 -0.07 7.72
CA LEU A 64 12.25 0.14 6.31
C LEU A 64 11.80 -0.99 5.37
N CYS A 65 10.75 -1.71 5.75
CA CYS A 65 10.24 -2.88 5.00
C CYS A 65 8.83 -2.66 4.42
N GLY A 66 8.38 -1.39 4.32
CA GLY A 66 7.05 -1.02 3.85
C GLY A 66 6.74 -1.43 2.41
N ASN A 67 7.78 -1.72 1.61
CA ASN A 67 7.67 -2.23 0.24
C ASN A 67 7.22 -3.70 0.18
N SER A 68 7.41 -4.46 1.25
CA SER A 68 6.96 -5.86 1.35
C SER A 68 5.61 -5.93 2.06
N LEU A 69 5.51 -5.30 3.23
CA LEU A 69 4.28 -5.19 3.99
C LEU A 69 4.14 -3.80 4.56
N GLY A 70 3.12 -3.06 4.12
CA GLY A 70 2.81 -1.73 4.65
C GLY A 70 2.40 -1.79 6.12
N LEU A 71 2.72 -0.73 6.87
CA LEU A 71 2.20 -0.56 8.23
C LEU A 71 0.67 -0.45 8.19
N GLN A 72 0.00 -0.97 9.22
CA GLN A 72 -1.45 -0.90 9.32
C GLN A 72 -1.92 0.54 9.54
N PRO A 73 -2.80 1.09 8.67
CA PRO A 73 -3.50 2.33 8.96
C PRO A 73 -4.42 2.20 10.18
N LYS A 74 -4.46 3.20 11.04
CA LYS A 74 -5.28 3.18 12.28
C LYS A 74 -6.77 2.99 12.02
N ARG A 75 -7.25 3.49 10.88
CA ARG A 75 -8.67 3.41 10.49
C ARG A 75 -9.10 2.01 10.05
N THR A 76 -8.17 1.12 9.68
CA THR A 76 -8.49 -0.19 9.11
C THR A 76 -9.38 -1.03 10.02
N ALA A 77 -9.04 -1.15 11.31
CA ALA A 77 -9.83 -1.94 12.26
C ALA A 77 -11.25 -1.38 12.44
N ASN A 78 -11.40 -0.05 12.46
CA ASN A 78 -12.70 0.59 12.56
C ASN A 78 -13.57 0.30 11.32
N LEU A 79 -13.03 0.48 10.11
CA LEU A 79 -13.78 0.24 8.87
C LEU A 79 -14.20 -1.24 8.72
N ILE A 80 -13.34 -2.19 9.09
CA ILE A 80 -13.71 -3.61 9.12
C ILE A 80 -14.85 -3.85 10.11
N ASN A 81 -14.80 -3.26 11.31
CA ASN A 81 -15.89 -3.39 12.28
C ASN A 81 -17.21 -2.76 11.81
N VAL A 82 -17.14 -1.66 11.05
CA VAL A 82 -18.31 -1.07 10.39
C VAL A 82 -18.89 -2.06 9.38
N PHE A 83 -18.06 -2.66 8.52
CA PHE A 83 -18.50 -3.67 7.56
C PHE A 83 -19.17 -4.87 8.23
N LEU A 84 -18.55 -5.42 9.28
CA LEU A 84 -19.11 -6.52 10.07
C LEU A 84 -20.44 -6.12 10.75
N THR A 85 -20.55 -4.87 11.19
CA THR A 85 -21.78 -4.32 11.75
C THR A 85 -22.89 -4.19 10.70
N GLN A 86 -22.57 -3.74 9.48
CA GLN A 86 -23.53 -3.73 8.38
C GLN A 86 -23.99 -5.15 8.07
N TRP A 87 -23.07 -6.10 7.94
CA TRP A 87 -23.39 -7.48 7.64
C TRP A 87 -24.33 -8.11 8.68
N ARG A 88 -24.03 -8.00 9.98
CA ARG A 88 -24.92 -8.55 11.02
C ARG A 88 -26.29 -7.86 11.06
N THR A 89 -26.38 -6.60 10.60
CA THR A 89 -27.62 -5.80 10.69
C THR A 89 -28.50 -5.97 9.46
N LYS A 90 -27.92 -6.07 8.26
CA LYS A 90 -28.62 -6.05 6.98
C LYS A 90 -28.57 -7.39 6.23
N ALA A 91 -27.67 -8.30 6.62
CA ALA A 91 -27.44 -9.56 5.92
C ALA A 91 -27.34 -9.33 4.40
N VAL A 92 -28.11 -10.09 3.60
CA VAL A 92 -28.14 -9.98 2.13
C VAL A 92 -28.55 -8.59 1.64
N THR A 93 -29.35 -7.84 2.41
CA THR A 93 -29.79 -6.49 1.97
C THR A 93 -28.65 -5.47 1.97
N GLY A 94 -27.54 -5.76 2.67
CA GLY A 94 -26.33 -4.92 2.64
C GLY A 94 -25.68 -4.83 1.26
N HIS A 95 -26.05 -5.70 0.32
CA HIS A 95 -25.64 -5.57 -1.08
C HIS A 95 -26.11 -4.27 -1.74
N PHE A 96 -27.26 -3.74 -1.32
CA PHE A 96 -27.95 -2.66 -2.04
C PHE A 96 -28.26 -1.43 -1.19
N VAL A 97 -28.14 -1.54 0.13
CA VAL A 97 -28.61 -0.49 1.06
C VAL A 97 -27.46 0.45 1.41
N GLU A 98 -27.63 1.73 1.09
CA GLU A 98 -26.78 2.80 1.60
C GLU A 98 -27.18 3.18 3.03
N HIS A 99 -26.19 3.55 3.84
CA HIS A 99 -26.34 3.82 5.26
C HIS A 99 -25.88 5.25 5.55
N SER A 100 -26.78 6.10 6.04
CA SER A 100 -26.46 7.50 6.36
C SER A 100 -25.41 7.66 7.47
N ASP A 101 -25.25 6.65 8.31
CA ASP A 101 -24.35 6.58 9.45
C ASP A 101 -23.06 5.77 9.16
N SER A 102 -22.83 5.37 7.91
CA SER A 102 -21.69 4.56 7.51
C SER A 102 -20.78 5.29 6.52
N PRO A 103 -19.44 5.24 6.69
CA PRO A 103 -18.50 5.69 5.67
C PRO A 103 -18.35 4.72 4.49
N LEU A 104 -18.89 3.50 4.58
CA LEU A 104 -18.80 2.46 3.54
C LEU A 104 -20.03 2.42 2.64
N ARG A 105 -19.80 2.12 1.36
CA ARG A 105 -20.80 1.91 0.32
C ARG A 105 -21.48 0.53 0.45
N PRO A 106 -22.62 0.31 -0.23
CA PRO A 106 -23.21 -1.02 -0.36
C PRO A 106 -22.20 -2.04 -0.88
N PHE A 107 -22.38 -3.32 -0.53
CA PHE A 107 -21.35 -4.33 -0.81
C PHE A 107 -21.05 -4.51 -2.30
N LEU A 108 -22.05 -4.27 -3.16
CA LEU A 108 -21.90 -4.38 -4.61
C LEU A 108 -21.06 -3.28 -5.23
N ASP A 109 -20.90 -2.13 -4.58
CA ASP A 109 -20.22 -0.96 -5.15
C ASP A 109 -18.81 -0.77 -4.55
N VAL A 110 -18.32 -1.74 -3.78
CA VAL A 110 -17.05 -1.62 -3.04
C VAL A 110 -15.85 -1.55 -3.97
N ASP A 111 -15.84 -2.36 -5.02
CA ASP A 111 -14.79 -2.40 -6.04
C ASP A 111 -14.81 -1.16 -6.95
N ASP A 112 -15.98 -0.71 -7.38
CA ASP A 112 -16.13 0.56 -8.12
C ASP A 112 -15.62 1.74 -7.28
N HIS A 113 -15.94 1.76 -5.98
CA HIS A 113 -15.42 2.78 -5.09
C HIS A 113 -13.89 2.72 -4.97
N ALA A 114 -13.32 1.52 -4.87
CA ALA A 114 -11.87 1.32 -4.80
C ALA A 114 -11.18 1.72 -6.12
N ALA A 115 -11.77 1.40 -7.28
CA ALA A 115 -11.28 1.80 -8.59
C ALA A 115 -11.20 3.32 -8.70
N ARG A 116 -12.24 4.05 -8.29
CA ARG A 116 -12.24 5.52 -8.26
C ARG A 116 -11.11 6.10 -7.42
N LEU A 117 -10.84 5.52 -6.25
CA LEU A 117 -9.77 5.97 -5.35
C LEU A 117 -8.37 5.65 -5.90
N MET A 118 -8.25 4.56 -6.68
CA MET A 118 -6.97 4.10 -7.23
C MET A 118 -6.61 4.75 -8.57
N ALA A 119 -7.59 5.14 -9.38
CA ALA A 119 -7.42 5.82 -10.65
C ALA A 119 -6.36 6.96 -10.64
N PRO A 120 -6.41 7.94 -9.72
CA PRO A 120 -5.38 8.99 -9.65
C PRO A 120 -4.00 8.50 -9.19
N VAL A 121 -3.92 7.37 -8.49
CA VAL A 121 -2.65 6.78 -8.02
C VAL A 121 -1.90 6.14 -9.19
N VAL A 122 -2.62 5.46 -10.08
CA VAL A 122 -2.03 4.77 -11.26
C VAL A 122 -2.04 5.63 -12.52
N GLY A 123 -2.68 6.81 -12.49
CA GLY A 123 -2.75 7.73 -13.62
C GLY A 123 -3.68 7.29 -14.74
N ALA A 124 -4.80 6.63 -14.41
CA ALA A 124 -5.77 6.09 -15.37
C ALA A 124 -7.18 6.67 -15.13
N LEU A 125 -8.10 6.41 -16.06
CA LEU A 125 -9.53 6.67 -15.84
C LEU A 125 -10.14 5.63 -14.90
N GLU A 126 -11.21 5.98 -14.18
CA GLU A 126 -11.94 5.04 -13.31
C GLU A 126 -12.37 3.77 -14.08
N ALA A 127 -12.85 3.94 -15.31
CA ALA A 127 -13.26 2.83 -16.19
C ALA A 127 -12.10 1.94 -16.68
N GLU A 128 -10.85 2.33 -16.44
CA GLU A 128 -9.64 1.56 -16.82
C GLU A 128 -9.03 0.82 -15.62
N VAL A 129 -9.61 0.94 -14.43
CA VAL A 129 -9.09 0.36 -13.19
C VAL A 129 -10.09 -0.63 -12.60
N ALA A 130 -9.60 -1.81 -12.23
CA ALA A 130 -10.35 -2.79 -11.45
C ALA A 130 -9.54 -3.23 -10.23
N VAL A 131 -10.13 -3.11 -9.04
CA VAL A 131 -9.52 -3.58 -7.78
C VAL A 131 -10.14 -4.91 -7.40
N MET A 132 -9.49 -6.01 -7.77
CA MET A 132 -10.01 -7.37 -7.58
C MET A 132 -8.90 -8.39 -7.34
N GLY A 133 -9.27 -9.56 -6.83
CA GLY A 133 -8.42 -10.75 -6.80
C GLY A 133 -7.05 -10.54 -6.15
N SER A 134 -6.04 -11.21 -6.71
CA SER A 134 -4.63 -11.06 -6.36
C SER A 134 -3.83 -10.62 -7.58
N LEU A 135 -2.61 -10.12 -7.37
CA LEU A 135 -1.72 -9.70 -8.45
C LEU A 135 -1.56 -10.78 -9.54
N THR A 136 -1.15 -11.99 -9.15
CA THR A 136 -0.96 -13.14 -10.03
C THR A 136 -2.23 -13.57 -10.74
N ALA A 137 -3.38 -13.58 -10.05
CA ALA A 137 -4.65 -13.94 -10.68
C ALA A 137 -5.04 -12.92 -11.76
N ASN A 138 -4.86 -11.63 -11.49
CA ASN A 138 -5.18 -10.57 -12.44
C ASN A 138 -4.25 -10.59 -13.66
N LEU A 139 -2.96 -10.87 -13.47
CA LEU A 139 -2.02 -11.01 -14.59
C LEU A 139 -2.38 -12.23 -15.47
N HIS A 140 -2.79 -13.36 -14.89
CA HIS A 140 -3.34 -14.48 -15.68
C HIS A 140 -4.61 -14.10 -16.48
N ILE A 141 -5.54 -13.35 -15.90
CA ILE A 141 -6.76 -12.88 -16.59
C ILE A 141 -6.38 -12.00 -17.78
N LEU A 142 -5.47 -11.03 -17.58
CA LEU A 142 -4.96 -10.17 -18.64
C LEU A 142 -4.28 -11.00 -19.74
N MET A 143 -3.40 -11.93 -19.37
CA MET A 143 -2.72 -12.79 -20.33
C MET A 143 -3.70 -13.65 -21.13
N SER A 144 -4.72 -14.23 -20.50
CA SER A 144 -5.74 -15.03 -21.21
C SER A 144 -6.53 -14.21 -22.25
N SER A 145 -6.66 -12.90 -22.02
CA SER A 145 -7.41 -12.00 -22.89
C SER A 145 -6.56 -11.43 -24.04
N PHE A 146 -5.34 -10.97 -23.70
CA PHE A 146 -4.45 -10.24 -24.60
C PHE A 146 -3.43 -11.11 -25.32
N TYR A 147 -2.95 -12.20 -24.71
CA TYR A 147 -1.96 -13.06 -25.33
C TYR A 147 -2.61 -14.08 -26.25
N ARG A 148 -2.66 -13.75 -27.54
CA ARG A 148 -3.20 -14.59 -28.62
C ARG A 148 -2.08 -15.05 -29.56
N PRO A 149 -1.28 -16.07 -29.17
CA PRO A 149 -0.12 -16.48 -29.94
C PRO A 149 -0.54 -17.09 -31.28
N SER A 150 0.19 -16.74 -32.34
CA SER A 150 0.09 -17.41 -33.63
C SER A 150 0.86 -18.74 -33.64
N LYS A 151 0.77 -19.51 -34.73
CA LYS A 151 1.51 -20.77 -34.88
C LYS A 151 3.02 -20.52 -34.77
N LYS A 152 3.74 -21.46 -34.15
CA LYS A 152 5.19 -21.35 -33.97
C LYS A 152 5.88 -21.28 -35.35
N GLY A 153 6.63 -20.22 -35.60
CA GLY A 153 7.32 -19.97 -36.88
C GLY A 153 6.54 -19.06 -37.84
N GLU A 154 5.28 -18.76 -37.54
CA GLU A 154 4.43 -17.88 -38.33
C GLU A 154 3.82 -16.82 -37.40
N GLY A 155 4.39 -15.61 -37.36
CA GLY A 155 3.85 -14.48 -36.59
C GLY A 155 4.36 -14.35 -35.13
N ARG A 156 3.58 -13.65 -34.28
CA ARG A 156 3.96 -13.28 -32.91
C ARG A 156 3.44 -14.31 -31.89
N TYR A 157 4.36 -15.00 -31.22
CA TYR A 157 4.05 -16.05 -30.25
C TYR A 157 5.00 -16.07 -29.03
N LYS A 158 5.86 -15.07 -28.87
CA LYS A 158 6.80 -14.98 -27.74
C LYS A 158 6.35 -13.89 -26.76
N ILE A 159 6.62 -14.09 -25.48
CA ILE A 159 6.46 -13.10 -24.42
C ILE A 159 7.88 -12.64 -24.05
N LEU A 160 8.09 -11.33 -23.96
CA LEU A 160 9.34 -10.76 -23.49
C LEU A 160 9.21 -10.42 -22.01
N LEU A 161 10.15 -10.89 -21.20
CA LEU A 161 10.22 -10.67 -19.75
C LEU A 161 11.68 -10.41 -19.37
N GLU A 162 11.92 -9.63 -18.33
CA GLU A 162 13.24 -9.40 -17.77
C GLU A 162 13.84 -10.68 -17.15
N GLY A 163 15.16 -10.83 -17.21
CA GLY A 163 15.83 -12.07 -16.79
C GLY A 163 15.77 -12.41 -15.29
N LYS A 164 15.30 -11.49 -14.45
CA LYS A 164 15.15 -11.68 -12.99
C LYS A 164 13.82 -11.12 -12.48
N ALA A 165 12.74 -11.37 -13.22
CA ALA A 165 11.39 -11.09 -12.76
C ALA A 165 11.05 -11.80 -11.44
N PHE A 166 9.99 -11.34 -10.78
CA PHE A 166 9.53 -11.98 -9.55
C PHE A 166 9.15 -13.46 -9.83
N PRO A 167 9.35 -14.39 -8.88
CA PRO A 167 9.07 -15.81 -9.14
C PRO A 167 7.62 -16.11 -9.53
N SER A 168 6.65 -15.35 -9.02
CA SER A 168 5.24 -15.45 -9.44
C SER A 168 5.12 -15.20 -10.94
N ASP A 169 5.68 -14.10 -11.42
CA ASP A 169 5.54 -13.64 -12.80
C ASP A 169 6.21 -14.61 -13.79
N HIS A 170 7.29 -15.27 -13.36
CA HIS A 170 7.92 -16.36 -14.12
C HIS A 170 7.00 -17.56 -14.32
N VAL A 171 6.29 -17.99 -13.27
CA VAL A 171 5.35 -19.12 -13.34
C VAL A 171 4.16 -18.76 -14.23
N GLU A 172 3.79 -17.48 -14.25
CA GLU A 172 2.68 -16.96 -15.04
C GLU A 172 2.98 -16.92 -16.55
N THR A 173 4.26 -16.84 -16.92
CA THR A 173 4.71 -17.00 -18.32
C THR A 173 5.01 -18.48 -18.64
N PRO A 174 4.40 -19.09 -19.67
CA PRO A 174 4.78 -20.43 -20.10
C PRO A 174 6.27 -20.44 -20.50
N PRO A 175 7.04 -21.47 -20.12
CA PRO A 175 8.50 -21.43 -20.19
C PRO A 175 8.99 -21.42 -21.63
N ARG A 176 9.17 -20.24 -22.26
CA ARG A 176 9.76 -20.12 -23.61
C ARG A 176 10.62 -18.88 -23.79
N LEU A 177 11.91 -19.13 -23.58
CA LEU A 177 13.10 -18.43 -24.10
C LEU A 177 13.42 -17.08 -23.44
N PHE A 178 14.27 -17.15 -22.40
CA PHE A 178 15.11 -16.03 -21.98
C PHE A 178 16.04 -15.63 -23.13
N LEU A 179 16.01 -14.36 -23.52
CA LEU A 179 17.11 -13.77 -24.26
C LEU A 179 18.21 -13.48 -23.22
N ARG A 180 19.29 -14.28 -23.27
CA ARG A 180 20.58 -13.90 -22.69
C ARG A 180 21.27 -12.91 -23.62
#